data_AF-A0A2P2NYB3-F1
#
_entry.id   AF-A0A2P2NYB3-F1
#
_cell.length_a   1.000
_cell.length_b   1.000
_cell.length_c   1.000
_cell.angle_alpha   90.00
_cell.angle_beta   90.00
_cell.angle_gamma   90.00
#
_symmetry.space_group_name_H-M   'P 1'
#
loop_
_entity.id
_entity.type
_entity.pdbx_description
1 polymer ?
#
loop_
_entity_poly.entity_id
_entity_poly.type
_entity_poly.pdbx_seq_one_letter_code
_entity_poly.pdbx_strand_id
1 'polypeptide(L)'
;MLLCVPVYDRCFVPFMRKRTQNPRGISMLQRLGIGFAIQIIAIATAYGVELRRMHVIKGQGIIGPKEIVPMSIFWLLPQYVLLGIADVFIAIGLLEFFYDQSPQDMQSLGTTFFTSGIGAGNFLNSFLVTVVDKIARSTSGGKSWIADNLNSCHLDYYYGFILVMSTLNLLPFLWASGRYIYKSETVQVNDYFDQSEGKALDKPPLGLQV
;
A
#
# COMPACT_ATOMS: atom_id res chain seq x y z
N MET A 1 -10.92 4.19 3.10
CA MET A 1 -10.52 3.45 4.31
C MET A 1 -11.67 2.92 5.12
N LEU A 2 -12.35 3.73 5.94
CA LEU A 2 -13.38 3.24 6.88
C LEU A 2 -14.52 2.44 6.21
N LEU A 3 -14.94 2.82 5.00
CA LEU A 3 -15.94 2.07 4.21
C LEU A 3 -15.33 0.93 3.38
N CYS A 4 -14.04 1.01 3.05
CA CYS A 4 -13.35 -0.01 2.24
C CYS A 4 -13.02 -1.25 3.08
N VAL A 5 -12.74 -1.11 4.37
CA VAL A 5 -12.46 -2.22 5.30
C VAL A 5 -13.63 -3.22 5.36
N PRO A 6 -14.89 -2.83 5.63
CA PRO A 6 -16.00 -3.78 5.65
C PRO A 6 -16.29 -4.35 4.25
N VAL A 7 -16.02 -3.63 3.17
CA VAL A 7 -16.14 -4.15 1.80
C VAL A 7 -15.04 -5.19 1.50
N TYR A 8 -13.82 -4.96 1.97
CA TYR A 8 -12.72 -5.91 1.85
C TYR A 8 -13.03 -7.19 2.63
N ASP A 9 -13.39 -7.08 3.91
CA ASP A 9 -13.69 -8.23 4.76
C ASP A 9 -14.91 -9.02 4.28
N ARG A 10 -15.92 -8.36 3.72
CA ARG A 10 -17.20 -8.99 3.38
C ARG A 10 -17.34 -9.40 1.92
N CYS A 11 -16.61 -8.77 1.00
CA CYS A 11 -16.66 -9.10 -0.43
C CYS A 11 -15.35 -9.72 -0.92
N PHE A 12 -14.19 -9.19 -0.53
CA PHE A 12 -12.90 -9.64 -1.05
C PHE A 12 -12.42 -10.95 -0.42
N VAL A 13 -12.50 -11.07 0.92
CA VAL A 13 -12.11 -12.30 1.65
C VAL A 13 -12.89 -13.55 1.17
N PRO A 14 -14.23 -13.55 1.04
CA PRO A 14 -14.96 -14.72 0.55
C PRO A 14 -14.74 -15.00 -0.94
N PHE A 15 -14.54 -13.96 -1.77
CA PHE A 15 -14.23 -14.12 -3.19
C PHE A 15 -12.87 -14.79 -3.41
N MET A 16 -11.86 -14.37 -2.64
CA MET A 16 -10.51 -14.92 -2.66
C MET A 16 -10.47 -16.36 -2.16
N ARG A 17 -11.18 -16.65 -1.07
CA ARG A 17 -11.28 -18.02 -0.53
C ARG A 17 -11.93 -18.99 -1.52
N LYS A 18 -12.91 -18.52 -2.31
CA LYS A 18 -13.53 -19.31 -3.38
C LYS A 18 -12.61 -19.55 -4.57
N ARG A 19 -11.76 -18.58 -4.94
CA ARG A 19 -10.98 -18.66 -6.18
C ARG A 19 -9.66 -19.41 -6.04
N THR A 20 -9.03 -19.41 -4.87
CA THR A 20 -7.65 -19.94 -4.75
C THR A 20 -7.50 -21.25 -3.97
N GLN A 21 -8.57 -21.83 -3.42
CA GLN A 21 -8.57 -23.17 -2.76
C GLN A 21 -7.39 -23.41 -1.78
N ASN A 22 -6.87 -22.34 -1.15
CA ASN A 22 -5.77 -22.34 -0.21
C ASN A 22 -6.27 -21.65 1.08
N PRO A 23 -5.97 -22.11 2.32
CA PRO A 23 -6.54 -21.52 3.53
C PRO A 23 -6.28 -20.01 3.68
N ARG A 24 -5.19 -19.50 3.10
CA ARG A 24 -4.78 -18.08 3.08
C ARG A 24 -5.10 -17.31 1.77
N GLY A 25 -5.56 -17.96 0.70
CA GLY A 25 -6.03 -17.31 -0.54
C GLY A 25 -4.95 -16.71 -1.47
N ILE A 26 -4.15 -15.73 -1.04
CA ILE A 26 -3.06 -15.07 -1.81
C ILE A 26 -1.88 -14.85 -0.85
N SER A 27 -0.62 -14.94 -1.33
CA SER A 27 0.54 -14.70 -0.46
C SER A 27 0.59 -13.26 0.06
N MET A 28 1.12 -13.04 1.26
CA MET A 28 1.16 -11.70 1.88
C MET A 28 1.85 -10.66 0.98
N LEU A 29 2.92 -11.07 0.28
CA LEU A 29 3.67 -10.19 -0.63
C LEU A 29 2.90 -9.94 -1.94
N GLN A 30 2.09 -10.89 -2.41
CA GLN A 30 1.22 -10.67 -3.56
C GLN A 30 0.10 -9.66 -3.24
N ARG A 31 -0.49 -9.71 -2.03
CA ARG A 31 -1.47 -8.70 -1.59
C ARG A 31 -0.86 -7.31 -1.56
N LEU A 32 0.35 -7.19 -1.00
CA LEU A 32 1.12 -5.95 -0.97
C LEU A 32 1.43 -5.43 -2.39
N GLY A 33 1.82 -6.32 -3.31
CA GLY A 33 2.05 -5.98 -4.72
C GLY A 33 0.80 -5.50 -5.46
N ILE A 34 -0.35 -6.13 -5.23
CA ILE A 34 -1.65 -5.69 -5.76
C ILE A 34 -1.97 -4.29 -5.25
N GLY A 35 -1.74 -4.04 -3.95
CA GLY A 35 -1.92 -2.72 -3.35
C GLY A 35 -1.09 -1.63 -4.03
N PHE A 36 0.21 -1.89 -4.25
CA PHE A 36 1.08 -0.95 -4.98
C PHE A 36 0.66 -0.74 -6.44
N ALA A 37 0.18 -1.78 -7.13
CA ALA A 37 -0.33 -1.64 -8.49
C ALA A 37 -1.58 -0.76 -8.55
N ILE A 38 -2.54 -0.96 -7.62
CA ILE A 38 -3.75 -0.12 -7.52
C ILE A 38 -3.36 1.33 -7.16
N GLN A 39 -2.36 1.52 -6.30
CA GLN A 39 -1.83 2.84 -5.96
C GLN A 39 -1.30 3.59 -7.19
N ILE A 40 -0.55 2.91 -8.05
CA ILE A 40 -0.04 3.49 -9.31
C ILE A 40 -1.21 3.89 -10.23
N ILE A 41 -2.25 3.05 -10.33
CA ILE A 41 -3.46 3.37 -11.12
C ILE A 41 -4.21 4.57 -10.53
N ALA A 42 -4.27 4.70 -9.20
CA ALA A 42 -4.87 5.86 -8.53
C ALA A 42 -4.13 7.16 -8.88
N ILE A 43 -2.79 7.15 -8.85
CA ILE A 43 -1.95 8.29 -9.23
C ILE A 43 -2.10 8.61 -10.73
N ALA A 44 -2.15 7.61 -11.60
CA ALA A 44 -2.39 7.81 -13.03
C ALA A 44 -3.77 8.44 -13.31
N THR A 45 -4.79 8.04 -12.54
CA THR A 45 -6.12 8.64 -12.60
C THR A 45 -6.08 10.10 -12.16
N ALA A 46 -5.37 10.41 -11.06
CA ALA A 46 -5.16 11.77 -10.58
C ALA A 46 -4.48 12.66 -11.62
N TYR A 47 -3.42 12.15 -12.26
CA TYR A 47 -2.74 12.81 -13.36
C TYR A 47 -3.69 13.11 -14.53
N GLY A 48 -4.51 12.15 -14.94
CA GLY A 48 -5.50 12.34 -16.01
C GLY A 48 -6.58 13.38 -15.68
N VAL A 49 -7.06 13.41 -14.43
CA VAL A 49 -8.02 14.42 -13.96
C VAL A 49 -7.39 15.82 -13.99
N GLU A 50 -6.11 15.93 -13.60
CA GLU A 50 -5.39 17.20 -13.63
C GLU A 50 -5.17 17.72 -15.05
N LEU A 51 -4.81 16.83 -15.99
CA LEU A 51 -4.71 17.19 -17.41
C LEU A 51 -6.05 17.72 -17.96
N ARG A 52 -7.17 17.11 -17.56
CA ARG A 52 -8.51 17.59 -17.91
C ARG A 52 -8.78 18.97 -17.30
N ARG A 53 -8.42 19.18 -16.03
CA ARG A 53 -8.58 20.48 -15.34
C ARG A 53 -7.81 21.58 -16.07
N MET A 54 -6.56 21.32 -16.42
CA MET A 54 -5.72 22.26 -17.19
C MET A 54 -6.27 22.55 -18.59
N HIS A 55 -6.85 21.55 -19.26
CA HIS A 55 -7.47 21.75 -20.58
C HIS A 55 -8.68 22.69 -20.51
N VAL A 56 -9.51 22.56 -19.47
CA VAL A 56 -10.66 23.46 -19.24
C VAL A 56 -10.19 24.89 -18.95
N ILE A 57 -9.15 25.06 -18.12
CA ILE A 57 -8.56 26.37 -17.82
C ILE A 57 -8.07 27.06 -19.10
N LYS A 58 -7.36 26.34 -19.97
CA LYS A 58 -6.85 26.88 -21.24
C LYS A 58 -7.97 27.21 -22.23
N GLY A 59 -9.01 26.37 -22.31
CA GLY A 59 -10.13 26.56 -23.23
C GLY A 59 -11.08 27.71 -22.85
N GLN A 60 -11.19 28.01 -21.56
CA GLN A 60 -12.05 29.09 -21.06
C GLN A 60 -11.31 30.40 -20.77
N GLY A 61 -9.99 30.46 -20.99
CA GLY A 61 -9.21 31.67 -20.77
C GLY A 61 -9.21 32.13 -19.31
N ILE A 62 -9.26 31.19 -18.36
CA ILE A 62 -9.29 31.46 -16.93
C ILE A 62 -7.88 31.87 -16.48
N ILE A 63 -7.67 33.16 -16.26
CA ILE A 63 -6.37 33.76 -15.88
C ILE A 63 -6.38 34.18 -14.39
N GLY A 64 -7.56 34.25 -13.77
CA GLY A 64 -7.72 34.70 -12.39
C GLY A 64 -7.23 33.68 -11.33
N PRO A 65 -6.49 34.11 -10.28
CA PRO A 65 -6.00 33.24 -9.20
C PRO A 65 -7.11 32.62 -8.32
N LYS A 66 -8.35 33.12 -8.41
CA LYS A 66 -9.52 32.70 -7.61
C LYS A 66 -10.72 32.29 -8.46
N GLU A 67 -10.51 32.17 -9.77
CA GLU A 67 -11.59 31.88 -10.70
C GLU A 67 -11.86 30.38 -10.69
N ILE A 68 -13.11 30.03 -10.38
CA ILE A 68 -13.53 28.66 -10.10
C ILE A 68 -13.54 27.89 -11.42
N VAL A 69 -12.70 26.86 -11.53
CA VAL A 69 -12.78 25.93 -12.65
C VAL A 69 -14.13 25.22 -12.58
N PRO A 70 -14.98 25.28 -13.62
CA PRO A 70 -16.29 24.63 -13.62
C PRO A 70 -16.13 23.12 -13.83
N MET A 71 -15.55 22.45 -12.85
CA MET A 71 -15.38 21.00 -12.80
C MET A 71 -16.05 20.46 -11.54
N SER A 72 -16.83 19.39 -11.71
CA SER A 72 -17.47 18.74 -10.57
C SER A 72 -16.45 18.05 -9.67
N ILE A 73 -16.66 18.15 -8.36
CA ILE A 73 -15.82 17.45 -7.36
C ILE A 73 -15.85 15.92 -7.52
N PHE A 74 -16.88 15.38 -8.17
CA PHE A 74 -17.00 13.94 -8.45
C PHE A 74 -15.86 13.38 -9.32
N TRP A 75 -15.12 14.23 -10.05
CA TRP A 75 -13.93 13.80 -10.79
C TRP A 75 -12.77 13.36 -9.88
N LEU A 76 -12.73 13.79 -8.62
CA LEU A 76 -11.76 13.32 -7.63
C LEU A 76 -12.19 12.00 -6.99
N LEU A 77 -13.45 11.59 -7.12
CA LEU A 77 -13.97 10.38 -6.50
C LEU A 77 -13.20 9.11 -6.91
N PRO A 78 -12.88 8.87 -8.20
CA PRO A 78 -12.21 7.65 -8.63
C PRO A 78 -10.83 7.46 -8.01
N GLN A 79 -10.00 8.52 -7.97
CA GLN A 79 -8.66 8.45 -7.37
C GLN A 79 -8.73 8.15 -5.86
N TYR A 80 -9.69 8.71 -5.13
CA TYR A 80 -9.82 8.48 -3.68
C TYR A 80 -10.40 7.11 -3.36
N VAL A 81 -11.28 6.57 -4.19
CA VAL A 81 -11.78 5.20 -4.05
C VAL A 81 -10.65 4.19 -4.29
N LEU A 82 -9.87 4.39 -5.35
CA LEU A 82 -8.73 3.52 -5.67
C LEU A 82 -7.64 3.57 -4.59
N LEU A 83 -7.28 4.77 -4.12
CA LEU A 83 -6.39 4.97 -2.96
C LEU A 83 -6.95 4.24 -1.73
N GLY A 84 -8.25 4.41 -1.50
CA GLY A 84 -9.08 3.69 -0.53
C GLY A 84 -8.85 2.19 -0.48
N ILE A 85 -8.85 1.57 -1.65
CA ILE A 85 -8.68 0.14 -1.83
C ILE A 85 -7.19 -0.22 -1.65
N ALA A 86 -6.29 0.52 -2.28
CA ALA A 86 -4.86 0.29 -2.24
C ALA A 86 -4.32 0.21 -0.80
N ASP A 87 -4.63 1.18 0.07
CA ASP A 87 -4.06 1.13 1.42
C ASP A 87 -4.64 -0.01 2.26
N VAL A 88 -5.86 -0.50 1.99
CA VAL A 88 -6.38 -1.69 2.69
C VAL A 88 -5.54 -2.91 2.35
N PHE A 89 -5.21 -3.11 1.07
CA PHE A 89 -4.33 -4.20 0.64
C PHE A 89 -2.92 -4.08 1.21
N ILE A 90 -2.35 -2.86 1.18
CA ILE A 90 -1.00 -2.59 1.68
C ILE A 90 -0.96 -2.78 3.19
N ALA A 91 -1.89 -2.18 3.94
CA ALA A 91 -1.91 -2.24 5.40
C ALA A 91 -2.10 -3.67 5.90
N ILE A 92 -3.08 -4.41 5.36
CA ILE A 92 -3.32 -5.79 5.78
C ILE A 92 -2.12 -6.67 5.39
N GLY A 93 -1.62 -6.55 4.16
CA GLY A 93 -0.48 -7.34 3.70
C GLY A 93 0.80 -7.10 4.50
N LEU A 94 1.07 -5.84 4.86
CA LEU A 94 2.26 -5.46 5.61
C LEU A 94 2.16 -5.84 7.09
N LEU A 95 1.00 -5.67 7.72
CA LEU A 95 0.77 -6.02 9.12
C LEU A 95 0.83 -7.55 9.31
N GLU A 96 0.16 -8.30 8.42
CA GLU A 96 0.20 -9.78 8.42
C GLU A 96 1.63 -10.30 8.16
N PHE A 97 2.38 -9.67 7.25
CA PHE A 97 3.78 -10.02 6.99
C PHE A 97 4.67 -9.78 8.22
N PHE A 98 4.60 -8.61 8.84
CA PHE A 98 5.40 -8.31 10.03
C PHE A 98 5.03 -9.19 11.21
N TYR A 99 3.75 -9.54 11.36
CA TYR A 99 3.29 -10.39 12.45
C TYR A 99 3.74 -11.86 12.24
N ASP A 100 3.50 -12.44 11.06
CA ASP A 100 3.75 -13.86 10.80
C ASP A 100 5.24 -14.17 10.53
N GLN A 101 6.02 -13.23 10.01
CA GLN A 101 7.45 -13.45 9.75
C GLN A 101 8.36 -13.06 10.92
N SER A 102 7.88 -12.29 11.89
CA SER A 102 8.68 -11.96 13.07
C SER A 102 8.82 -13.17 14.02
N PRO A 103 9.96 -13.31 14.72
CA PRO A 103 10.08 -14.23 15.85
C PRO A 103 8.98 -13.98 16.89
N GLN A 104 8.48 -15.02 17.56
CA GLN A 104 7.38 -14.92 18.54
C GLN A 104 7.65 -13.87 19.63
N ASP A 105 8.89 -13.75 20.10
CA ASP A 105 9.29 -12.78 21.12
C ASP A 105 9.38 -11.33 20.62
N MET A 106 9.32 -11.11 19.29
CA MET A 106 9.54 -9.81 18.65
C MET A 106 8.30 -9.29 17.89
N GLN A 107 7.13 -9.92 18.03
CA GLN A 107 5.92 -9.49 17.32
C GLN A 107 5.56 -8.01 17.59
N SER A 108 5.76 -7.54 18.82
CA SER A 108 5.57 -6.12 19.18
C SER A 108 6.51 -5.16 18.42
N LEU A 109 7.74 -5.61 18.10
CA LEU A 109 8.67 -4.84 17.29
C LEU A 109 8.19 -4.74 15.84
N GLY A 110 7.51 -5.77 15.30
CA GLY A 110 6.90 -5.72 13.96
C GLY A 110 5.90 -4.57 13.80
N THR A 111 5.00 -4.40 14.75
CA THR A 111 4.02 -3.28 14.76
C THR A 111 4.71 -1.92 14.97
N THR A 112 5.79 -1.90 15.75
CA THR A 112 6.59 -0.68 15.96
C THR A 112 7.32 -0.27 14.69
N PHE A 113 7.90 -1.23 13.95
CA PHE A 113 8.52 -0.98 12.64
C PHE A 113 7.50 -0.50 11.60
N PHE A 114 6.30 -1.08 11.58
CA PHE A 114 5.21 -0.61 10.72
C PHE A 114 4.89 0.87 10.99
N THR A 115 4.66 1.23 12.26
CA THR A 115 4.31 2.60 12.66
C THR A 115 5.48 3.58 12.41
N SER A 116 6.70 3.16 12.70
CA SER A 116 7.91 3.93 12.40
C SER A 116 8.08 4.15 10.89
N GLY A 117 7.78 3.15 10.07
CA GLY A 117 7.78 3.23 8.61
C GLY A 117 6.83 4.30 8.08
N ILE A 118 5.63 4.41 8.65
CA ILE A 118 4.68 5.49 8.33
C ILE A 118 5.29 6.85 8.66
N GLY A 119 5.90 6.99 9.84
CA GLY A 119 6.58 8.22 10.26
C GLY A 119 7.72 8.61 9.32
N ALA A 120 8.59 7.66 8.97
CA ALA A 120 9.67 7.85 8.01
C ALA A 120 9.14 8.25 6.62
N GLY A 121 8.03 7.64 6.18
CA GLY A 121 7.33 8.00 4.95
C GLY A 121 6.86 9.46 4.94
N ASN A 122 6.33 9.96 6.05
CA ASN A 122 5.92 11.36 6.16
C ASN A 122 7.10 12.33 6.07
N PHE A 123 8.24 12.01 6.70
CA PHE A 123 9.45 12.82 6.53
C PHE A 123 9.96 12.80 5.10
N LEU A 124 9.95 11.63 4.45
CA LEU A 124 10.35 11.49 3.06
C LEU A 124 9.42 12.28 2.13
N ASN A 125 8.12 12.30 2.40
CA ASN A 125 7.16 13.11 1.65
C ASN A 125 7.46 14.62 1.77
N SER A 126 7.68 15.12 2.98
CA SER A 126 8.06 16.53 3.20
C SER A 126 9.38 16.89 2.51
N PHE A 127 10.36 15.99 2.57
CA PHE A 127 11.64 16.15 1.87
C PHE A 127 11.43 16.19 0.35
N LEU A 128 10.64 15.27 -0.21
CA LEU A 128 10.33 15.19 -1.63
C LEU A 128 9.66 16.46 -2.13
N VAL A 129 8.65 16.97 -1.42
CA VAL A 129 7.98 18.24 -1.74
C VAL A 129 8.98 19.39 -1.78
N THR A 130 9.89 19.46 -0.80
CA THR A 130 10.92 20.51 -0.73
C THR A 130 11.90 20.44 -1.90
N VAL A 131 12.36 19.23 -2.25
CA VAL A 131 13.27 19.02 -3.38
C VAL A 131 12.59 19.38 -4.70
N VAL A 132 11.34 18.95 -4.89
CA VAL A 132 10.57 19.27 -6.09
C VAL A 132 10.33 20.78 -6.19
N ASP A 133 9.95 21.45 -5.11
CA ASP A 133 9.78 22.91 -5.09
C ASP A 133 11.08 23.64 -5.50
N LYS A 134 12.23 23.19 -4.98
CA LYS A 134 13.54 23.74 -5.35
C LYS A 134 13.87 23.54 -6.83
N ILE A 135 13.66 22.33 -7.36
CA ILE A 135 13.89 22.00 -8.78
C ILE A 135 12.95 22.78 -9.69
N ALA A 136 11.67 22.87 -9.31
CA ALA A 136 10.64 23.59 -10.04
C ALA A 136 10.99 25.07 -10.20
N ARG A 137 11.38 25.73 -9.10
CA ARG A 137 11.81 27.13 -9.09
C ARG A 137 13.04 27.37 -9.97
N SER A 138 13.99 26.42 -9.99
CA SER A 138 15.19 26.52 -10.82
C SER A 138 14.92 26.36 -12.32
N THR A 139 13.93 25.56 -12.70
CA THR A 139 13.68 25.18 -14.10
C THR A 139 12.61 26.05 -14.76
N SER A 140 11.65 26.56 -13.98
CA SER A 140 10.46 27.26 -14.50
C SER A 140 10.52 28.78 -14.32
N GLY A 141 11.73 29.37 -14.31
CA GLY A 141 11.93 30.81 -14.14
C GLY A 141 11.43 31.37 -12.80
N GLY A 142 11.57 30.59 -11.72
CA GLY A 142 11.16 30.99 -10.36
C GLY A 142 9.75 30.57 -9.93
N LYS A 143 8.96 29.92 -10.81
CA LYS A 143 7.61 29.43 -10.46
C LYS A 143 7.66 28.01 -9.88
N SER A 144 6.99 27.78 -8.75
CA SER A 144 6.88 26.45 -8.13
C SER A 144 5.84 25.57 -8.84
N TRP A 145 6.07 24.25 -8.88
CA TRP A 145 5.07 23.25 -9.29
C TRP A 145 4.00 22.98 -8.22
N ILE A 146 4.20 23.52 -7.01
CA ILE A 146 3.25 23.58 -5.90
C ILE A 146 3.21 25.05 -5.45
N ALA A 147 2.48 25.88 -6.19
CA ALA A 147 2.31 27.30 -5.90
C ALA A 147 0.99 27.57 -5.19
N ASP A 148 0.91 28.65 -4.40
CA ASP A 148 -0.33 29.10 -3.74
C ASP A 148 -1.49 29.35 -4.71
N ASN A 149 -1.17 29.62 -5.98
CA ASN A 149 -2.17 29.75 -7.04
C ASN A 149 -2.33 28.43 -7.81
N LEU A 150 -3.33 27.65 -7.42
CA LEU A 150 -3.68 26.34 -7.99
C LEU A 150 -3.94 26.39 -9.51
N ASN A 151 -4.33 27.54 -10.08
CA ASN A 151 -4.63 27.70 -11.50
C ASN A 151 -3.38 27.96 -12.35
N SER A 152 -2.31 28.50 -11.75
CA SER A 152 -1.01 28.72 -12.42
C SER A 152 0.00 27.58 -12.18
N CYS A 153 -0.40 26.63 -11.33
CA CYS A 153 0.42 25.55 -10.80
C CYS A 153 0.41 24.36 -11.76
N HIS A 154 1.59 23.87 -12.13
CA HIS A 154 1.73 22.65 -12.96
C HIS A 154 1.73 21.41 -12.06
N LEU A 155 0.57 21.14 -11.45
CA LEU A 155 0.36 19.98 -10.57
C LEU A 155 0.47 18.65 -11.36
N ASP A 156 0.29 18.70 -12.68
CA ASP A 156 0.52 17.61 -13.62
C ASP A 156 1.97 17.09 -13.55
N TYR A 157 2.98 17.96 -13.51
CA TYR A 157 4.38 17.53 -13.36
C TYR A 157 4.62 16.85 -12.02
N TYR A 158 3.98 17.30 -10.95
CA TYR A 158 4.09 16.67 -9.64
C TYR A 158 3.48 15.26 -9.63
N TYR A 159 2.28 15.09 -10.18
CA TYR A 159 1.65 13.77 -10.29
C TYR A 159 2.42 12.83 -11.23
N GLY A 160 2.93 13.35 -12.36
CA GLY A 160 3.81 12.58 -13.25
C GLY A 160 5.10 12.14 -12.56
N PHE A 161 5.72 13.04 -11.77
CA PHE A 161 6.91 12.73 -10.98
C PHE A 161 6.64 11.63 -9.95
N ILE A 162 5.56 11.74 -9.17
CA ILE A 162 5.16 10.70 -8.21
C ILE A 162 4.87 9.39 -8.94
N LEU A 163 4.20 9.41 -10.09
CA LEU A 163 3.90 8.20 -10.87
C LEU A 163 5.18 7.44 -11.27
N VAL A 164 6.19 8.16 -11.75
CA VAL A 164 7.49 7.59 -12.11
C VAL A 164 8.17 7.02 -10.86
N MET A 165 8.21 7.77 -9.75
CA MET A 165 8.79 7.30 -8.50
C MET A 165 8.09 6.05 -7.94
N SER A 166 6.76 6.01 -7.94
CA SER A 166 5.99 4.84 -7.50
C SER A 166 6.24 3.62 -8.38
N THR A 167 6.37 3.81 -9.69
CA THR A 167 6.71 2.73 -10.62
C THR A 167 8.13 2.19 -10.36
N LEU A 168 9.09 3.09 -10.14
CA LEU A 168 10.46 2.72 -9.78
C LEU A 168 10.54 2.03 -8.41
N ASN A 169 9.64 2.35 -7.48
CA ASN A 169 9.55 1.67 -6.18
C ASN A 169 8.99 0.24 -6.31
N LEU A 170 8.07 0.00 -7.25
CA LEU A 170 7.48 -1.32 -7.48
C LEU A 170 8.52 -2.34 -8.00
N LEU A 171 9.47 -1.92 -8.84
CA LEU A 171 10.48 -2.80 -9.44
C LEU A 171 11.36 -3.55 -8.41
N PRO A 172 12.06 -2.87 -7.48
CA PRO A 172 12.85 -3.55 -6.45
C PRO A 172 11.96 -4.37 -5.51
N PHE A 173 10.72 -3.93 -5.26
CA PHE A 173 9.76 -4.72 -4.48
C PHE A 173 9.43 -6.06 -5.19
N LEU A 174 9.12 -6.05 -6.48
CA LEU A 174 8.85 -7.27 -7.25
C LEU A 174 10.08 -8.18 -7.30
N TRP A 175 11.27 -7.61 -7.44
CA TRP A 175 12.52 -8.35 -7.43
C TRP A 175 12.76 -9.04 -6.07
N ALA A 176 12.62 -8.31 -4.97
CA ALA A 176 12.75 -8.86 -3.61
C ALA A 176 11.66 -9.90 -3.32
N SER A 177 10.42 -9.63 -3.72
CA SER A 177 9.27 -10.52 -3.56
C SER A 177 9.46 -11.85 -4.28
N GLY A 178 9.95 -11.83 -5.52
CA GLY A 178 10.23 -13.05 -6.27
C GLY A 178 11.37 -13.90 -5.70
N ARG A 179 12.23 -13.33 -4.85
CA ARG A 179 13.35 -14.01 -4.19
C ARG A 179 13.06 -14.38 -2.74
N TYR A 180 11.93 -13.95 -2.18
CA TYR A 180 11.61 -14.14 -0.77
C TYR A 180 11.09 -15.56 -0.52
N ILE A 181 11.77 -16.30 0.36
CA ILE A 181 11.33 -17.61 0.83
C ILE A 181 10.54 -17.40 2.12
N TYR A 182 9.25 -17.73 2.10
CA TYR A 182 8.41 -17.66 3.29
C TYR A 182 8.92 -18.61 4.37
N LYS A 183 8.92 -18.17 5.62
CA LYS A 183 9.14 -19.06 6.77
C LYS A 183 8.08 -20.15 6.74
N SER A 184 8.52 -21.38 6.51
CA SER A 184 7.65 -22.55 6.42
C SER A 184 6.93 -22.76 7.76
N GLU A 185 5.70 -23.26 7.70
CA GLU A 185 4.82 -23.59 8.81
C GLU A 185 5.34 -24.83 9.59
N THR A 186 6.66 -24.95 9.80
CA THR A 186 7.33 -26.06 10.49
C THR A 186 7.14 -26.01 12.00
N VAL A 187 6.66 -24.89 12.56
CA VAL A 187 6.43 -24.76 14.01
C VAL A 187 5.18 -25.54 14.45
N GLN A 188 4.11 -25.59 13.65
CA GLN A 188 2.94 -26.40 14.04
C GLN A 188 3.19 -27.90 13.96
N VAL A 189 4.04 -28.36 13.03
CA VAL A 189 4.39 -29.79 12.98
C VAL A 189 5.29 -30.16 14.16
N ASN A 190 6.30 -29.35 14.49
CA ASN A 190 7.15 -29.64 15.65
C ASN A 190 6.38 -29.55 16.98
N ASP A 191 5.50 -28.56 17.19
CA ASP A 191 4.71 -28.48 18.42
C ASP A 191 3.70 -29.64 18.53
N TYR A 192 3.10 -30.11 17.41
CA TYR A 192 2.27 -31.31 17.41
C TYR A 192 3.08 -32.60 17.62
N PHE A 193 4.29 -32.70 17.07
CA PHE A 193 5.17 -33.85 17.26
C PHE A 193 5.72 -33.93 18.69
N ASP A 194 6.21 -32.81 19.25
CA ASP A 194 6.69 -32.75 20.64
C ASP A 194 5.55 -33.01 21.64
N GLN A 195 4.34 -32.47 21.38
CA GLN A 195 3.19 -32.70 22.25
C GLN A 195 2.60 -34.12 22.09
N SER A 196 2.80 -34.76 20.95
CA SER A 196 2.46 -36.18 20.71
C SER A 196 3.47 -37.13 21.36
N GLU A 197 4.76 -36.86 21.28
CA GLU A 197 5.81 -37.66 21.93
C GLU A 197 5.76 -37.52 23.46
N GLY A 198 5.56 -36.31 23.99
CA GLY A 198 5.40 -36.08 25.43
C GLY A 198 4.18 -36.81 26.03
N LYS A 199 3.07 -36.92 25.29
CA LYS A 199 1.88 -37.68 25.74
C LYS A 199 2.00 -39.20 25.55
N ALA A 200 2.88 -39.67 24.67
CA ALA A 200 3.10 -41.10 24.44
C ALA A 200 4.02 -41.71 25.51
N LEU A 201 4.97 -40.94 26.04
CA LEU A 201 5.92 -41.37 27.09
C LEU A 201 5.31 -41.42 28.49
N ASP A 202 4.20 -40.72 28.74
CA ASP A 202 3.49 -40.69 30.03
C ASP A 202 2.46 -41.81 30.21
N LYS A 203 2.31 -42.73 29.24
CA LYS A 203 1.48 -43.92 29.45
C LYS A 203 2.28 -44.99 30.22
N PRO A 204 1.90 -45.34 31.46
CA PRO A 204 2.57 -46.40 32.19
C PRO A 204 2.42 -47.73 31.43
N PRO A 205 3.42 -48.63 31.49
CA PRO A 205 3.42 -49.86 30.72
C PRO A 205 2.17 -50.69 31.05
N LEU A 206 1.36 -50.94 30.02
CA LEU A 206 0.23 -51.84 30.07
C LEU A 206 0.75 -53.26 30.34
N GLY A 207 0.43 -53.80 31.53
CA GLY A 207 0.30 -55.24 31.74
C GLY A 207 1.37 -55.92 32.58
N LEU A 208 0.98 -56.25 33.81
CA LEU A 208 1.22 -57.59 34.36
C LEU A 208 0.10 -57.91 35.36
N GLN A 209 -1.03 -58.37 34.84
CA GLN A 209 -1.96 -59.22 35.58
C GLN A 209 -1.79 -60.64 35.05
N VAL A 210 -1.03 -61.46 35.77
CA VAL A 210 -1.34 -62.86 36.08
C VAL A 210 -0.79 -63.14 37.48
#